data_AF-A0A1G3AM42-F1
#
_entry.id   AF-A0A1G3AM42-F1
#
_cell.length_a   1.000
_cell.length_b   1.000
_cell.length_c   1.000
_cell.angle_alpha   90.00
_cell.angle_beta   90.00
_cell.angle_gamma   90.00
#
_symmetry.space_group_name_H-M   'P 1'
#
loop_
_entity.id
_entity.type
_entity.pdbx_description
1 polymer ?
#
loop_
_entity_poly.entity_id
_entity_poly.type
_entity_poly.pdbx_seq_one_letter_code
_entity_poly.pdbx_strand_id
1 'polypeptide(L)'
;MRTESFRLGLGLLALAFWGVHGTTHLMRGTPQHLLWVCNVAGLGVAVGLLFGWRWLNAMGVMVLLVGTPSWFVNLFIAGTFLPTSLLPHFGGLVLGVVGLKLLGPPKRDWWKALAMVAVLLFVSRGVSSQADNLNLVFGVWPKMGDWWPLRGPTVLAQLGVWAILLRTLEYVLRCWTGAIPRRRAPNDHQRPTS
;
A
#
# COMPACT_ATOMS: atom_id res chain seq x y z
N MET A 1 -27.28 -8.65 0.38
CA MET A 1 -27.16 -9.17 -1.01
C MET A 1 -26.55 -8.15 -1.97
N ARG A 2 -27.19 -7.01 -2.31
CA ARG A 2 -26.62 -6.05 -3.30
C ARG A 2 -25.21 -5.52 -2.97
N THR A 3 -24.94 -5.24 -1.69
CA THR A 3 -23.63 -4.77 -1.22
C THR A 3 -22.54 -5.83 -1.29
N GLU A 4 -22.90 -7.09 -1.10
CA GLU A 4 -21.97 -8.22 -1.13
C GLU A 4 -21.56 -8.57 -2.56
N SER A 5 -22.51 -8.71 -3.47
CA SER A 5 -22.22 -8.95 -4.89
C SER A 5 -21.38 -7.82 -5.49
N PHE A 6 -21.67 -6.56 -5.11
CA PHE A 6 -20.86 -5.42 -5.52
C PHE A 6 -19.42 -5.53 -5.00
N ARG A 7 -19.24 -5.81 -3.71
CA ARG A 7 -17.90 -6.00 -3.11
C ARG A 7 -17.12 -7.14 -3.80
N LEU A 8 -17.78 -8.27 -4.06
CA LEU A 8 -17.17 -9.40 -4.77
C LEU A 8 -16.73 -9.01 -6.18
N GLY A 9 -17.56 -8.26 -6.91
CA GLY A 9 -17.21 -7.72 -8.22
C GLY A 9 -15.95 -6.85 -8.20
N LEU A 10 -15.83 -5.97 -7.19
CA LEU A 10 -14.61 -5.16 -7.01
C LEU A 10 -13.39 -6.04 -6.68
N GLY A 11 -13.56 -7.08 -5.86
CA GLY A 11 -12.50 -8.02 -5.52
C GLY A 11 -12.01 -8.82 -6.74
N LEU A 12 -12.91 -9.31 -7.57
CA LEU A 12 -12.58 -10.00 -8.83
C LEU A 12 -11.88 -9.06 -9.81
N LEU A 13 -12.31 -7.81 -9.90
CA LEU A 13 -11.66 -6.81 -10.75
C LEU A 13 -10.25 -6.48 -10.27
N ALA A 14 -10.05 -6.30 -8.95
CA ALA A 14 -8.73 -6.10 -8.36
C ALA A 14 -7.82 -7.33 -8.59
N LEU A 15 -8.37 -8.54 -8.49
CA LEU A 15 -7.63 -9.77 -8.78
C LEU A 15 -7.23 -9.85 -10.26
N ALA A 16 -8.10 -9.43 -11.18
CA ALA A 16 -7.79 -9.36 -12.60
C ALA A 16 -6.67 -8.34 -12.89
N PHE A 17 -6.70 -7.16 -12.26
CA PHE A 17 -5.63 -6.16 -12.37
C PHE A 17 -4.27 -6.72 -11.89
N TRP A 18 -4.27 -7.38 -10.74
CA TRP A 18 -3.08 -8.05 -10.23
C TRP A 18 -2.63 -9.19 -11.16
N GLY A 19 -3.56 -10.02 -11.63
CA GLY A 19 -3.29 -11.18 -12.47
C GLY A 19 -2.71 -10.81 -13.83
N VAL A 20 -3.25 -9.78 -14.50
CA VAL A 20 -2.73 -9.28 -15.78
C VAL A 20 -1.29 -8.77 -15.63
N HIS A 21 -1.04 -7.94 -14.61
CA HIS A 21 0.30 -7.41 -14.38
C HIS A 21 1.29 -8.49 -13.91
N GLY A 22 0.86 -9.38 -13.02
CA GLY A 22 1.68 -10.50 -12.54
C GLY A 22 2.06 -11.48 -13.65
N THR A 23 1.10 -11.84 -14.50
CA THR A 23 1.35 -12.69 -15.67
C THR A 23 2.33 -12.02 -16.64
N THR A 24 2.26 -10.70 -16.79
CA THR A 24 3.23 -9.95 -17.61
C THR A 24 4.66 -10.13 -17.07
N HIS A 25 4.86 -10.15 -15.76
CA HIS A 25 6.18 -10.42 -15.15
C HIS A 25 6.64 -11.86 -15.36
N LEU A 26 5.73 -12.84 -15.21
CA LEU A 26 6.03 -14.25 -15.47
C LEU A 26 6.47 -14.46 -16.93
N MET A 27 5.73 -13.90 -17.89
CA MET A 27 6.03 -14.01 -19.32
C MET A 27 7.35 -13.31 -19.70
N ARG A 28 7.76 -12.28 -18.95
CA ARG A 28 9.04 -11.57 -19.13
C ARG A 28 10.21 -12.23 -18.40
N GLY A 29 10.00 -13.39 -17.76
CA GLY A 29 11.06 -14.09 -17.02
C GLY A 29 11.51 -13.37 -15.74
N THR A 30 10.64 -12.53 -15.14
CA THR A 30 10.95 -11.76 -13.92
C THR A 30 9.98 -12.12 -12.78
N PRO A 31 9.83 -13.40 -12.39
CA PRO A 31 8.86 -13.82 -11.37
C PRO A 31 9.08 -13.16 -10.01
N GLN A 32 10.33 -12.82 -9.67
CA GLN A 32 10.67 -12.12 -8.43
C GLN A 32 10.01 -10.73 -8.34
N HIS A 33 9.64 -10.10 -9.47
CA HIS A 33 8.92 -8.82 -9.47
C HIS A 33 7.48 -8.93 -8.92
N LEU A 34 6.95 -10.14 -8.73
CA LEU A 34 5.70 -10.32 -7.98
C LEU A 34 5.84 -9.90 -6.50
N LEU A 35 7.06 -9.85 -5.98
CA LEU A 35 7.39 -9.47 -4.61
C LEU A 35 7.52 -7.96 -4.41
N TRP A 36 7.33 -7.15 -5.45
CA TRP A 36 7.19 -5.72 -5.27
C TRP A 36 6.07 -5.43 -4.27
N VAL A 37 6.35 -4.57 -3.29
CA VAL A 37 5.46 -4.31 -2.17
C VAL A 37 4.07 -3.85 -2.63
N CYS A 38 4.00 -3.11 -3.75
CA CYS A 38 2.76 -2.67 -4.38
C CYS A 38 1.97 -3.84 -5.02
N ASN A 39 2.64 -4.83 -5.61
CA ASN A 39 1.98 -6.01 -6.17
C ASN A 39 1.34 -6.86 -5.07
N VAL A 40 2.07 -7.10 -3.99
CA VAL A 40 1.53 -7.84 -2.83
C VAL A 40 0.41 -7.07 -2.14
N ALA A 41 0.53 -5.74 -2.05
CA ALA A 41 -0.53 -4.88 -1.53
C ALA A 41 -1.80 -4.92 -2.40
N GLY A 42 -1.65 -4.89 -3.73
CA GLY A 42 -2.75 -5.03 -4.68
C GLY A 42 -3.48 -6.38 -4.54
N LEU A 43 -2.73 -7.46 -4.35
CA LEU A 43 -3.31 -8.77 -4.02
C LEU A 43 -4.05 -8.75 -2.68
N GLY A 44 -3.47 -8.08 -1.67
CA GLY A 44 -4.12 -7.86 -0.38
C GLY A 44 -5.46 -7.12 -0.49
N VAL A 45 -5.56 -6.11 -1.36
CA VAL A 45 -6.84 -5.45 -1.69
C VAL A 45 -7.82 -6.44 -2.29
N ALA A 46 -7.41 -7.20 -3.32
CA ALA A 46 -8.28 -8.15 -3.99
C ALA A 46 -8.85 -9.21 -3.01
N VAL A 47 -7.97 -9.86 -2.25
CA VAL A 47 -8.36 -10.85 -1.23
C VAL A 47 -9.22 -10.20 -0.13
N GLY A 48 -8.85 -9.00 0.33
CA GLY A 48 -9.62 -8.26 1.34
C GLY A 48 -11.05 -7.97 0.91
N LEU A 49 -11.26 -7.61 -0.36
CA LEU A 49 -12.59 -7.39 -0.93
C LEU A 49 -13.36 -8.71 -1.13
N LEU A 50 -12.72 -9.75 -1.66
CA LEU A 50 -13.36 -11.05 -1.90
C LEU A 50 -13.89 -11.67 -0.59
N PHE A 51 -13.06 -11.71 0.45
CA PHE A 51 -13.41 -12.36 1.73
C PHE A 51 -14.01 -11.39 2.76
N GLY A 52 -14.15 -10.11 2.43
CA GLY A 52 -14.62 -9.09 3.37
C GLY A 52 -13.65 -8.82 4.52
N TRP A 53 -12.37 -9.13 4.35
CA TRP A 53 -11.34 -8.92 5.35
C TRP A 53 -10.86 -7.46 5.35
N ARG A 54 -11.56 -6.64 6.14
CA ARG A 54 -11.28 -5.21 6.37
C ARG A 54 -9.79 -4.92 6.56
N TRP A 55 -9.11 -5.70 7.40
CA TRP A 55 -7.71 -5.46 7.74
C TRP A 55 -6.77 -5.64 6.54
N LEU A 56 -7.04 -6.62 5.68
CA LEU A 56 -6.21 -6.92 4.52
C LEU A 56 -6.41 -5.88 3.41
N ASN A 57 -7.65 -5.44 3.19
CA ASN A 57 -7.94 -4.30 2.31
C ASN A 57 -7.25 -3.03 2.81
N ALA A 58 -7.38 -2.71 4.10
CA ALA A 58 -6.78 -1.51 4.67
C ALA A 58 -5.24 -1.53 4.62
N MET A 59 -4.64 -2.70 4.88
CA MET A 59 -3.21 -2.94 4.71
C MET A 59 -2.78 -2.62 3.28
N GLY A 60 -3.46 -3.20 2.28
CA GLY A 60 -3.16 -2.97 0.87
C GLY A 60 -3.27 -1.49 0.49
N VAL A 61 -4.32 -0.78 0.93
CA VAL A 61 -4.47 0.65 0.68
C VAL A 61 -3.34 1.47 1.29
N MET A 62 -3.00 1.26 2.57
CA MET A 62 -1.92 2.01 3.22
C MET A 62 -0.59 1.81 2.51
N VAL A 63 -0.29 0.57 2.11
CA VAL A 63 0.94 0.26 1.38
C VAL A 63 0.93 0.86 -0.03
N LEU A 64 -0.18 0.82 -0.76
CA LEU A 64 -0.29 1.44 -2.08
C LEU A 64 -0.21 2.97 -2.01
N LEU A 65 -0.71 3.61 -0.95
CA LEU A 65 -0.58 5.05 -0.75
C LEU A 65 0.89 5.49 -0.58
N VAL A 66 1.77 4.62 -0.08
CA VAL A 66 3.22 4.87 -0.05
C VAL A 66 3.88 4.41 -1.35
N GLY A 67 3.56 3.19 -1.80
CA GLY A 67 4.22 2.52 -2.91
C GLY A 67 3.93 3.15 -4.28
N THR A 68 2.74 3.71 -4.50
CA THR A 68 2.39 4.37 -5.78
C THR A 68 3.21 5.65 -6.01
N PRO A 69 3.34 6.57 -5.03
CA PRO A 69 4.32 7.66 -5.13
C PRO A 69 5.76 7.18 -5.36
N SER A 70 6.22 6.16 -4.63
CA SER A 70 7.56 5.60 -4.82
C SER A 70 7.76 5.00 -6.23
N TRP A 71 6.74 4.35 -6.77
CA TRP A 71 6.74 3.84 -8.14
C TRP A 71 6.81 4.97 -9.17
N PHE A 72 6.09 6.08 -8.96
CA PHE A 72 6.22 7.26 -9.81
C PHE A 72 7.64 7.81 -9.82
N VAL A 73 8.25 7.96 -8.64
CA VAL A 73 9.65 8.39 -8.53
C VAL A 73 10.57 7.41 -9.29
N ASN A 74 10.34 6.10 -9.15
CA ASN A 74 11.08 5.09 -9.89
C ASN A 74 10.95 5.25 -11.42
N LEU A 75 9.76 5.57 -11.94
CA LEU A 75 9.57 5.81 -13.38
C LEU A 75 10.43 6.96 -13.89
N PHE A 76 10.51 8.07 -13.15
CA PHE A 76 11.32 9.22 -13.55
C PHE A 76 12.83 8.97 -13.40
N ILE A 77 13.23 8.17 -12.42
CA ILE A 77 14.66 7.93 -12.13
C ILE A 77 15.23 6.79 -12.98
N ALA A 78 14.57 5.64 -12.98
CA ALA A 78 15.04 4.39 -13.59
C ALA A 78 14.51 4.17 -15.02
N GLY A 79 13.46 4.89 -15.44
CA GLY A 79 13.00 4.93 -16.84
C GLY A 79 12.24 3.69 -17.35
N THR A 80 12.05 2.66 -16.54
CA THR A 80 11.33 1.44 -16.96
C THR A 80 9.84 1.54 -16.67
N PHE A 81 9.03 1.78 -17.70
CA PHE A 81 7.57 1.78 -17.61
C PHE A 81 6.96 0.53 -18.22
N LEU A 82 6.12 -0.17 -17.46
CA LEU A 82 5.24 -1.22 -17.97
C LEU A 82 3.80 -0.70 -17.88
N PRO A 83 3.06 -0.56 -18.99
CA PRO A 83 1.68 -0.06 -18.93
C PRO A 83 0.77 -0.84 -17.98
N THR A 84 0.98 -2.15 -17.86
CA THR A 84 0.20 -2.99 -16.94
C THR A 84 0.44 -2.66 -15.47
N SER A 85 1.53 -1.97 -15.11
CA SER A 85 1.76 -1.56 -13.71
C SER A 85 0.79 -0.47 -13.26
N LEU A 86 0.13 0.25 -14.17
CA LEU A 86 -0.95 1.17 -13.79
C LEU A 86 -2.11 0.44 -13.09
N LEU A 87 -2.35 -0.82 -13.44
CA LEU A 87 -3.45 -1.62 -12.92
C LEU A 87 -3.35 -1.85 -11.39
N PRO A 88 -2.26 -2.42 -10.84
CA PRO A 88 -2.14 -2.55 -9.39
C PRO A 88 -1.99 -1.20 -8.68
N HIS A 89 -1.28 -0.23 -9.28
CA HIS A 89 -0.97 1.04 -8.63
C HIS A 89 -2.19 1.95 -8.49
N PHE A 90 -2.93 2.17 -9.57
CA PHE A 90 -4.10 3.04 -9.57
C PHE A 90 -5.39 2.25 -9.41
N GLY A 91 -5.57 1.20 -10.22
CA GLY A 91 -6.75 0.37 -10.15
C GLY A 91 -6.90 -0.28 -8.78
N GLY A 92 -5.84 -0.94 -8.29
CA GLY A 92 -5.81 -1.53 -6.95
C GLY A 92 -6.06 -0.51 -5.84
N LEU A 93 -5.45 0.68 -5.93
CA LEU A 93 -5.63 1.73 -4.92
C LEU A 93 -7.07 2.27 -4.90
N VAL A 94 -7.64 2.61 -6.06
CA VAL A 94 -9.02 3.10 -6.17
C VAL A 94 -10.00 2.07 -5.62
N LEU A 95 -9.87 0.80 -6.05
CA LEU A 95 -10.73 -0.28 -5.57
C LEU A 95 -10.59 -0.51 -4.06
N GLY A 96 -9.38 -0.43 -3.52
CA GLY A 96 -9.13 -0.54 -2.09
C GLY A 96 -9.72 0.60 -1.28
N VAL A 97 -9.65 1.85 -1.78
CA VAL A 97 -10.24 3.02 -1.13
C VAL A 97 -11.78 2.91 -1.11
N VAL A 98 -12.39 2.44 -2.20
CA VAL A 98 -13.82 2.09 -2.21
C VAL A 98 -14.09 0.98 -1.18
N GLY A 99 -13.21 -0.02 -1.10
CA GLY A 99 -13.24 -1.08 -0.09
C GLY A 99 -13.23 -0.56 1.35
N LEU A 100 -12.53 0.53 1.66
CA LEU A 100 -12.56 1.15 2.99
C LEU A 100 -13.94 1.73 3.34
N LYS A 101 -14.70 2.22 2.35
CA LYS A 101 -16.09 2.67 2.56
C LYS A 101 -17.03 1.49 2.82
N LEU A 102 -16.78 0.35 2.19
CA LEU A 102 -17.62 -0.85 2.30
C LEU A 102 -17.32 -1.68 3.56
N LEU A 103 -16.04 -1.83 3.92
CA LEU A 103 -15.56 -2.68 5.01
C LEU A 103 -15.27 -1.91 6.30
N GLY A 104 -15.25 -0.59 6.21
CA GLY A 104 -14.92 0.31 7.30
C GLY A 104 -13.42 0.62 7.43
N PRO A 105 -13.08 1.49 8.39
CA PRO A 105 -11.74 2.04 8.54
C PRO A 105 -10.72 1.04 9.09
N PRO A 106 -9.40 1.32 8.94
CA PRO A 106 -8.38 0.56 9.66
C PRO A 106 -8.56 0.66 11.18
N LYS A 107 -8.24 -0.42 11.90
CA LYS A 107 -8.37 -0.54 13.37
C LYS A 107 -7.06 -1.07 13.95
N ARG A 108 -6.02 -0.24 13.99
CA ARG A 108 -4.67 -0.67 14.41
C ARG A 108 -4.13 -1.78 13.51
N ASP A 109 -4.27 -1.60 12.19
CA ASP A 109 -3.78 -2.50 11.15
C ASP A 109 -2.41 -2.08 10.59
N TRP A 110 -1.90 -0.89 10.95
CA TRP A 110 -0.58 -0.40 10.52
C TRP A 110 0.55 -1.39 10.80
N TRP A 111 0.53 -2.09 11.94
CA TRP A 111 1.57 -3.06 12.30
C TRP A 111 1.50 -4.33 11.45
N LYS A 112 0.30 -4.71 10.95
CA LYS A 112 0.14 -5.83 10.02
C LYS A 112 0.75 -5.49 8.66
N ALA A 113 0.52 -4.26 8.20
CA ALA A 113 1.17 -3.73 7.01
C ALA A 113 2.70 -3.69 7.20
N LEU A 114 3.18 -3.23 8.36
CA LEU A 114 4.61 -3.22 8.65
C LEU A 114 5.21 -4.64 8.68
N ALA A 115 4.51 -5.60 9.29
CA ALA A 115 4.94 -6.99 9.32
C ALA A 115 5.03 -7.60 7.91
N MET A 116 4.03 -7.34 7.07
CA MET A 116 4.06 -7.75 5.65
C MET A 116 5.25 -7.10 4.92
N VAL A 117 5.46 -5.80 5.08
CA VAL A 117 6.62 -5.10 4.50
C VAL A 117 7.92 -5.73 4.99
N ALA A 118 8.07 -5.98 6.29
CA ALA A 118 9.26 -6.59 6.85
C ALA A 118 9.56 -7.95 6.23
N VAL A 119 8.55 -8.84 6.19
CA VAL A 119 8.68 -10.14 5.52
C VAL A 119 9.13 -9.97 4.08
N LEU A 120 8.52 -9.04 3.33
CA LEU A 120 8.90 -8.79 1.94
C LEU A 120 10.32 -8.25 1.81
N LEU A 121 10.78 -7.35 2.69
CA LEU A 121 12.15 -6.86 2.64
C LEU A 121 13.16 -8.00 2.85
N PHE A 122 12.92 -8.88 3.82
CA PHE A 122 13.80 -10.03 4.07
C PHE A 122 13.76 -11.06 2.92
N VAL A 123 12.57 -11.38 2.41
CA VAL A 123 12.41 -12.31 1.28
C VAL A 123 13.06 -11.73 0.03
N SER A 124 12.78 -10.47 -0.31
CA SER A 124 13.40 -9.78 -1.45
C SER A 124 14.92 -9.77 -1.34
N ARG A 125 15.48 -9.58 -0.15
CA ARG A 125 16.94 -9.60 0.06
C ARG A 125 17.58 -10.95 -0.29
N GLY A 126 16.85 -12.05 -0.09
CA GLY A 126 17.32 -13.40 -0.37
C GLY A 126 17.12 -13.86 -1.82
N VAL A 127 16.15 -13.31 -2.54
CA VAL A 127 15.75 -13.80 -3.87
C VAL A 127 16.04 -12.84 -5.02
N SER A 128 16.33 -11.56 -4.75
CA SER A 128 16.65 -10.59 -5.80
C SER A 128 18.13 -10.24 -5.86
N SER A 129 18.59 -9.83 -7.04
CA SER A 129 19.94 -9.30 -7.21
C SER A 129 20.04 -7.83 -6.77
N GLN A 130 21.26 -7.34 -6.58
CA GLN A 130 21.51 -5.91 -6.37
C GLN A 130 21.11 -5.07 -7.59
N ALA A 131 21.13 -5.65 -8.80
CA ALA A 131 20.67 -4.99 -10.01
C ALA A 131 19.14 -4.79 -10.02
N ASP A 132 18.38 -5.79 -9.54
CA ASP A 132 16.92 -5.69 -9.43
C ASP A 132 16.50 -4.78 -8.27
N ASN A 133 17.27 -4.80 -7.18
CA ASN A 133 17.06 -4.01 -5.97
C ASN A 133 15.59 -3.93 -5.53
N LEU A 134 14.93 -5.10 -5.48
CA LEU A 134 13.51 -5.19 -5.16
C LEU A 134 13.23 -4.55 -3.81
N ASN A 135 12.18 -3.75 -3.75
CA ASN A 135 11.78 -3.02 -2.56
C ASN A 135 12.91 -2.19 -1.94
N LEU A 136 13.93 -1.80 -2.72
CA LEU A 136 15.09 -1.03 -2.25
C LEU A 136 15.85 -1.70 -1.10
N VAL A 137 15.95 -3.04 -1.10
CA VAL A 137 16.61 -3.79 -0.02
C VAL A 137 18.14 -3.77 -0.06
N PHE A 138 18.76 -3.32 -1.16
CA PHE A 138 20.21 -3.18 -1.31
C PHE A 138 20.68 -1.73 -1.34
N GLY A 139 19.85 -0.82 -1.86
CA GLY A 139 20.25 0.55 -2.20
C GLY A 139 19.04 1.47 -2.35
N VAL A 140 19.22 2.78 -2.14
CA VAL A 140 18.33 3.76 -2.77
C VAL A 140 18.66 3.83 -4.26
N TRP A 141 17.80 4.48 -5.05
CA TRP A 141 18.09 4.65 -6.48
C TRP A 141 19.42 5.38 -6.69
N PRO A 142 20.25 4.98 -7.68
CA PRO A 142 21.59 5.54 -7.86
C PRO A 142 21.63 7.07 -7.95
N LYS A 143 20.66 7.69 -8.64
CA LYS A 143 20.56 9.16 -8.78
C LYS A 143 20.15 9.89 -7.49
N MET A 144 19.81 9.18 -6.42
CA MET A 144 19.49 9.74 -5.10
C MET A 144 20.58 9.49 -4.06
N GLY A 145 21.64 8.75 -4.40
CA GLY A 145 22.69 8.34 -3.46
C GLY A 145 23.40 9.52 -2.79
N ASP A 146 23.55 10.64 -3.49
CA ASP A 146 24.28 11.82 -2.99
C ASP A 146 23.50 12.63 -1.96
N TRP A 147 22.17 12.55 -1.96
CA TRP A 147 21.29 13.33 -1.08
C TRP A 147 20.70 12.50 0.05
N TRP A 148 20.89 11.17 0.01
CA TRP A 148 20.36 10.28 1.02
C TRP A 148 21.38 10.12 2.16
N PRO A 149 21.06 10.59 3.39
CA PRO A 149 22.04 10.67 4.48
C PRO A 149 22.49 9.29 5.01
N LEU A 150 21.77 8.22 4.67
CA LEU A 150 22.11 6.85 5.04
C LEU A 150 22.80 6.18 3.85
N ARG A 151 24.11 5.93 3.95
CA ARG A 151 24.84 5.18 2.90
C ARG A 151 24.29 3.76 2.81
N GLY A 152 23.37 3.54 1.86
CA GLY A 152 22.61 2.30 1.70
C GLY A 152 21.41 2.21 2.66
N PRO A 153 20.27 1.63 2.23
CA PRO A 153 19.16 1.32 3.11
C PRO A 153 19.56 0.15 3.99
N THR A 154 19.79 0.42 5.28
CA THR A 154 19.65 -0.65 6.26
C THR A 154 18.18 -1.02 6.29
N VAL A 155 17.87 -2.32 6.19
CA VAL A 155 16.48 -2.83 6.28
C VAL A 155 15.77 -2.24 7.49
N LEU A 156 16.49 -2.03 8.59
CA LEU A 156 15.99 -1.38 9.81
C LEU A 156 15.58 0.09 9.60
N ALA A 157 16.40 0.91 8.94
CA ALA A 157 16.03 2.30 8.65
C ALA A 157 14.80 2.37 7.74
N GLN A 158 14.75 1.49 6.74
CA GLN A 158 13.60 1.39 5.84
C GLN A 158 12.33 1.00 6.61
N LEU A 159 12.42 0.03 7.53
CA LEU A 159 11.31 -0.34 8.41
C LEU A 159 10.87 0.80 9.33
N GLY A 160 11.81 1.61 9.82
CA GLY A 160 11.50 2.82 10.59
C GLY A 160 10.66 3.82 9.79
N VAL A 161 11.06 4.10 8.54
CA VAL A 161 10.31 4.98 7.63
C VAL A 161 8.92 4.41 7.35
N TRP A 162 8.82 3.12 7.01
CA TRP A 162 7.53 2.45 6.79
C TRP A 162 6.63 2.51 8.03
N ALA A 163 7.17 2.28 9.22
CA ALA A 163 6.40 2.33 10.47
C ALA A 163 5.76 3.70 10.67
N ILE A 164 6.53 4.78 10.48
CA ILE A 164 6.05 6.16 10.61
C ILE A 164 4.97 6.45 9.56
N LEU A 165 5.22 6.11 8.29
CA LEU A 165 4.29 6.35 7.19
C LEU A 165 2.98 5.58 7.39
N LEU A 166 3.05 4.28 7.67
CA LEU A 166 1.87 3.43 7.87
C LEU A 166 1.07 3.86 9.11
N ARG A 167 1.74 4.24 10.19
CA ARG A 167 1.07 4.77 11.39
C ARG A 167 0.35 6.08 11.12
N THR A 168 1.00 6.97 10.37
CA THR A 168 0.43 8.27 9.96
C THR A 168 -0.75 8.08 9.03
N LEU A 169 -0.63 7.21 8.03
CA LEU A 169 -1.70 6.90 7.09
C LEU A 169 -2.90 6.27 7.77
N GLU A 170 -2.69 5.32 8.71
CA GLU A 170 -3.79 4.79 9.50
C GLU A 170 -4.54 5.91 10.23
N TYR A 171 -3.82 6.83 10.88
CA TYR A 171 -4.44 7.96 11.57
C TYR A 171 -5.26 8.83 10.60
N VAL A 172 -4.69 9.21 9.46
CA VAL A 172 -5.37 10.01 8.42
C VAL A 172 -6.62 9.30 7.90
N LEU A 173 -6.52 8.01 7.57
CA LEU A 173 -7.65 7.22 7.07
C LEU A 173 -8.76 7.10 8.12
N ARG A 174 -8.42 6.96 9.40
CA ARG A 174 -9.39 6.94 10.51
C ARG A 174 -10.07 8.31 10.71
N CYS A 175 -9.35 9.41 10.54
CA CYS A 175 -9.94 10.75 10.55
C CYS A 175 -10.88 10.95 9.34
N TRP A 176 -10.44 10.58 8.15
CA TRP A 176 -11.20 10.74 6.89
C TRP A 176 -12.50 9.92 6.87
N THR A 177 -12.51 8.75 7.49
CA THR A 177 -13.68 7.89 7.61
C THR A 177 -14.61 8.26 8.77
N GLY A 178 -14.27 9.27 9.58
CA GLY A 178 -15.05 9.65 10.75
C GLY A 178 -14.94 8.66 11.92
N ALA A 179 -13.97 7.75 11.89
CA ALA A 179 -13.75 6.74 12.93
C ALA A 179 -13.18 7.32 14.24
N ILE A 180 -12.62 8.53 14.17
CA ILE A 180 -12.17 9.30 15.33
C ILE A 180 -13.21 10.41 15.53
N PRO A 181 -13.91 10.46 16.69
CA PRO A 181 -14.84 11.53 17.00
C PRO A 181 -14.11 12.87 16.88
N ARG A 182 -14.61 13.80 16.06
CA ARG A 182 -14.14 15.19 16.11
C ARG A 182 -14.42 15.68 17.53
N ARG A 183 -13.39 16.15 18.25
CA ARG A 183 -13.62 16.87 19.53
C ARG A 183 -14.68 17.93 19.24
N ARG A 184 -15.87 17.80 19.86
CA ARG A 184 -16.83 18.91 19.84
C ARG A 184 -16.11 20.10 20.48
N ALA A 185 -16.18 21.25 19.83
CA ALA A 185 -15.67 22.48 20.42
C ALA A 185 -16.35 22.68 21.79
N PRO A 186 -15.61 23.00 22.85
CA PRO A 186 -16.20 23.31 24.15
C PRO A 186 -16.86 24.68 24.07
N ASN A 187 -18.08 24.80 23.52
CA ASN A 187 -18.80 26.09 23.44
C ASN A 187 -20.32 25.94 23.27
N ASP A 188 -20.98 25.09 24.06
CA ASP A 188 -22.46 24.98 24.07
C ASP A 188 -23.10 25.15 25.47
N HIS A 189 -22.37 25.73 26.44
CA HIS A 189 -22.87 25.94 27.81
C HIS A 189 -23.01 27.41 28.23
N GLN A 190 -23.15 28.34 27.29
CA GLN A 190 -23.48 29.74 27.62
C GLN A 190 -24.50 30.33 26.62
N ARG A 191 -25.75 29.89 26.71
CA ARG A 191 -26.88 30.80 26.45
C ARG A 191 -27.65 30.98 27.75
N PRO A 192 -27.50 32.10 28.46
CA PRO A 192 -28.45 32.44 29.51
C PRO A 192 -29.82 32.64 28.86
N THR A 193 -30.81 31.90 29.36
CA THR A 193 -32.21 32.20 29.11
C THR A 193 -32.55 33.49 29.86
N SER A 194 -32.70 34.59 29.12
CA SER A 194 -33.34 35.82 29.57
C SER A 194 -34.65 36.00 28.83
#